data_AF-A0A7R8YWL5-F1
#
_entry.id   AF-A0A7R8YWL5-F1
#
_cell.length_a   1.000
_cell.length_b   1.000
_cell.length_c   1.000
_cell.angle_alpha   90.00
_cell.angle_beta   90.00
_cell.angle_gamma   90.00
#
_symmetry.space_group_name_H-M   'P 1'
#
loop_
_entity.id
_entity.type
_entity.pdbx_description
1 polymer ?
#
loop_
_entity_poly.entity_id
_entity_poly.type
_entity_poly.pdbx_seq_one_letter_code
_entity_poly.pdbx_strand_id
1 'polypeptide(L)'
;MDKSVEQVDTLRALGPIYVCLEFQGMRFYVILKLRPHLIEINQLLKRLDARPMTVGQRRKLEGAISACRGLTIAIMALYLALNSMYALNGALSNYSRLLYDIWLPFDWRLNRFLFWVCLLMQYAFQIQLSLQNVANDFIGAIYLSVLSTHLEIIMERFAELRYDPDVSEAETMKKFIECIDDHRIVME
;
A
#
# COMPACT_ATOMS: atom_id res chain seq x y z
N MET A 1 28.77 -23.02 29.78
CA MET A 1 27.44 -22.53 29.35
C MET A 1 27.13 -23.24 28.04
N ASP A 2 26.03 -23.97 28.02
CA ASP A 2 25.77 -25.09 27.12
C ASP A 2 25.39 -24.61 25.71
N LYS A 3 26.13 -25.04 24.68
CA LYS A 3 25.93 -24.66 23.26
C LYS A 3 24.54 -25.06 22.75
N SER A 4 23.89 -26.04 23.39
CA SER A 4 22.54 -26.48 23.09
C SER A 4 21.47 -25.43 23.45
N VAL A 5 21.66 -24.70 24.55
CA VAL A 5 20.73 -23.66 25.03
C VAL A 5 20.83 -22.42 24.13
N GLU A 6 22.05 -22.03 23.75
CA GLU A 6 22.31 -20.93 22.82
C GLU A 6 21.69 -21.19 21.44
N GLN A 7 21.77 -22.43 20.94
CA GLN A 7 21.10 -22.84 19.69
C GLN A 7 19.57 -22.76 19.77
N VAL A 8 18.96 -23.22 20.86
CA VAL A 8 17.50 -23.19 21.03
C VAL A 8 16.97 -21.76 21.13
N ASP A 9 17.72 -20.87 21.79
CA ASP A 9 17.35 -19.46 21.89
C ASP A 9 17.53 -18.72 20.54
N THR A 10 18.59 -19.03 19.78
CA THR A 10 18.71 -18.51 18.40
C THR A 10 17.58 -18.97 17.48
N LEU A 11 17.15 -20.23 17.56
CA LEU A 11 16.03 -20.74 16.76
C LEU A 11 14.70 -20.09 17.15
N ARG A 12 14.47 -19.82 18.44
CA ARG A 12 13.28 -19.09 18.91
C ARG A 12 13.26 -17.63 18.46
N ALA A 13 14.41 -16.95 18.46
CA ALA A 13 14.52 -15.57 18.00
C ALA A 13 14.37 -15.43 16.47
N LEU A 14 14.83 -16.44 15.71
CA LEU A 14 14.75 -16.44 14.25
C LEU A 14 13.36 -16.77 13.71
N GLY A 15 12.56 -17.58 14.41
CA GLY A 15 11.23 -18.01 13.95
C GLY A 15 10.30 -16.86 13.55
N PRO A 16 10.08 -15.85 14.41
CA PRO A 16 9.21 -14.71 14.08
C PRO A 16 9.73 -13.87 12.90
N ILE A 17 11.04 -13.70 12.81
CA ILE A 17 11.69 -12.91 11.74
C ILE A 17 11.57 -13.64 10.41
N TYR A 18 11.81 -14.95 10.42
CA TYR A 18 11.68 -15.82 9.25
C TYR A 18 10.25 -15.80 8.72
N VAL A 19 9.24 -15.96 9.58
CA VAL A 19 7.82 -15.89 9.21
C VAL A 19 7.45 -14.50 8.67
N CYS A 20 7.93 -13.43 9.29
CA CYS A 20 7.70 -12.07 8.81
C CYS A 20 8.36 -11.82 7.45
N LEU A 21 9.60 -12.27 7.23
CA LEU A 21 10.31 -12.10 5.96
C LEU A 21 9.66 -12.90 4.83
N GLU A 22 9.21 -14.12 5.09
CA GLU A 22 8.50 -14.92 4.08
C GLU A 22 7.16 -14.27 3.71
N PHE A 23 6.41 -13.78 4.71
CA PHE A 23 5.12 -13.14 4.44
C PHE A 23 5.26 -11.82 3.66
N GLN A 24 6.27 -11.00 3.99
CA GLN A 24 6.58 -9.79 3.22
C GLN A 24 7.06 -10.12 1.81
N GLY A 25 7.90 -11.15 1.67
CA GLY A 25 8.36 -11.65 0.38
C GLY A 25 7.21 -12.10 -0.52
N MET A 26 6.22 -12.81 0.02
CA MET A 26 5.03 -13.21 -0.73
C MET A 26 4.21 -12.00 -1.19
N ARG A 27 3.95 -11.02 -0.33
CA ARG A 27 3.21 -9.80 -0.70
C ARG A 27 3.92 -9.03 -1.82
N PHE A 28 5.25 -8.88 -1.71
CA PHE A 28 6.06 -8.26 -2.75
C PHE A 28 6.02 -9.04 -4.06
N TYR A 29 6.13 -10.37 -4.00
CA TYR A 29 6.03 -11.24 -5.17
C TYR A 29 4.66 -11.14 -5.86
N VAL A 30 3.57 -11.10 -5.09
CA VAL A 30 2.21 -10.90 -5.62
C VAL A 30 2.13 -9.56 -6.36
N ILE A 31 2.70 -8.50 -5.82
CA ILE A 31 2.72 -7.19 -6.49
C ILE A 31 3.58 -7.19 -7.75
N LEU A 32 4.72 -7.87 -7.75
CA LEU A 32 5.52 -8.04 -8.96
C LEU A 32 4.75 -8.79 -10.06
N LYS A 33 3.98 -9.81 -9.69
CA LYS A 33 3.09 -10.55 -10.59
C LYS A 33 1.93 -9.68 -11.09
N LEU A 34 1.35 -8.85 -10.22
CA LEU A 34 0.20 -8.00 -10.54
C LEU A 34 0.61 -6.71 -11.28
N ARG A 35 1.88 -6.30 -11.20
CA ARG A 35 2.43 -5.11 -11.85
C ARG A 35 2.00 -4.90 -13.30
N PRO A 36 2.08 -5.88 -14.23
CA PRO A 36 1.61 -5.69 -15.60
C PRO A 36 0.13 -5.29 -15.65
N HIS A 37 -0.73 -5.98 -14.89
CA HIS A 37 -2.16 -5.66 -14.79
C HIS A 37 -2.41 -4.28 -14.16
N LEU A 38 -1.63 -3.88 -13.15
CA LEU A 38 -1.74 -2.53 -12.57
C LEU A 38 -1.38 -1.43 -13.57
N ILE A 39 -0.41 -1.69 -14.46
CA ILE A 39 -0.03 -0.77 -15.54
C ILE A 39 -1.17 -0.67 -16.55
N GLU A 40 -1.79 -1.78 -16.91
CA GLU A 40 -2.94 -1.83 -17.82
C GLU A 40 -4.15 -1.09 -17.25
N ILE A 41 -4.51 -1.34 -15.99
CA ILE A 41 -5.57 -0.60 -15.28
C ILE A 41 -5.26 0.90 -15.28
N ASN A 42 -4.00 1.30 -15.05
CA ASN A 42 -3.62 2.71 -15.08
C ASN A 42 -3.76 3.32 -16.49
N GLN A 43 -3.47 2.54 -17.55
CA GLN A 43 -3.71 3.00 -18.93
C GLN A 43 -5.21 3.16 -19.21
N LEU A 44 -6.05 2.25 -18.73
CA LEU A 44 -7.50 2.35 -18.84
C LEU A 44 -8.04 3.58 -18.11
N LEU A 45 -7.62 3.80 -16.85
CA LEU A 45 -7.97 4.98 -16.07
C LEU A 45 -7.57 6.27 -16.78
N LYS A 46 -6.37 6.34 -17.38
CA LYS A 46 -5.94 7.49 -18.18
C LYS A 46 -6.82 7.76 -19.40
N ARG A 47 -7.31 6.71 -20.08
CA ARG A 47 -8.24 6.86 -21.20
C ARG A 47 -9.59 7.40 -20.73
N LEU A 48 -10.05 6.98 -19.55
CA LEU A 48 -11.27 7.49 -18.93
C LEU A 48 -11.12 8.95 -18.47
N ASP A 49 -9.98 9.30 -17.88
CA ASP A 49 -9.63 10.68 -17.50
C ASP A 49 -9.51 11.63 -18.68
N ALA A 50 -9.17 11.13 -19.87
CA ALA A 50 -9.08 11.95 -21.09
C ALA A 50 -10.46 12.39 -21.61
N ARG A 51 -11.56 11.75 -21.18
CA ARG A 51 -12.91 12.17 -21.57
C ARG A 51 -13.26 13.48 -20.87
N PRO A 52 -13.95 14.42 -21.53
CA PRO A 52 -14.36 15.67 -20.90
C PRO A 52 -15.18 15.38 -19.64
N MET A 53 -14.76 15.95 -18.51
CA MET A 53 -15.43 15.85 -17.22
C MET A 53 -15.98 17.21 -16.79
N THR A 54 -17.19 17.21 -16.25
CA THR A 54 -17.76 18.39 -15.60
C THR A 54 -16.94 18.74 -14.35
N VAL A 55 -16.88 20.02 -13.97
CA VAL A 55 -16.14 20.49 -12.79
C VAL A 55 -16.54 19.72 -11.51
N GLY A 56 -17.81 19.37 -11.36
CA GLY A 56 -18.31 18.56 -10.24
C GLY A 56 -17.74 17.14 -10.22
N GLN A 57 -17.71 16.46 -11.37
CA GLN A 57 -17.16 15.11 -11.52
C GLN A 57 -15.66 15.09 -11.21
N ARG A 58 -14.91 16.10 -11.70
CA ARG A 58 -13.48 16.23 -11.40
C ARG A 58 -13.22 16.43 -9.92
N ARG A 59 -14.01 17.29 -9.25
CA ARG A 59 -13.90 17.50 -7.80
C ARG A 59 -14.21 16.23 -7.00
N LYS A 60 -15.16 15.41 -7.46
CA LYS A 60 -15.49 14.11 -6.84
C LYS A 60 -14.30 13.15 -6.91
N LEU A 61 -13.67 13.04 -8.07
CA LEU A 61 -12.46 12.23 -8.28
C LEU A 61 -11.27 12.73 -7.45
N GLU A 62 -10.98 14.03 -7.49
CA GLU A 62 -9.92 14.64 -6.68
C GLU A 62 -10.19 14.47 -5.17
N GLY A 63 -11.45 14.54 -4.76
CA GLY A 63 -11.88 14.28 -3.38
C GLY A 63 -11.58 12.85 -2.94
N ALA A 64 -11.94 11.85 -3.75
CA ALA A 64 -11.66 10.44 -3.47
C ALA A 64 -10.14 10.19 -3.36
N ILE A 65 -9.35 10.69 -4.31
CA ILE A 65 -7.89 10.56 -4.30
C ILE A 65 -7.28 11.24 -3.07
N SER A 66 -7.76 12.44 -2.73
CA SER A 66 -7.25 13.19 -1.56
C SER A 66 -7.62 12.50 -0.24
N ALA A 67 -8.81 11.89 -0.15
CA ALA A 67 -9.22 11.13 1.03
C ALA A 67 -8.34 9.89 1.21
N CYS A 68 -8.13 9.10 0.15
CA CYS A 68 -7.22 7.95 0.19
C CYS A 68 -5.80 8.37 0.56
N ARG A 69 -5.27 9.44 -0.06
CA ARG A 69 -3.93 9.97 0.26
C ARG A 69 -3.83 10.41 1.72
N GLY A 70 -4.83 11.12 2.23
CA GLY A 70 -4.88 11.55 3.62
C GLY A 70 -4.84 10.38 4.59
N LEU A 71 -5.63 9.33 4.32
CA LEU A 71 -5.65 8.10 5.11
C LEU A 71 -4.28 7.39 5.09
N THR A 72 -3.67 7.25 3.92
CA THR A 72 -2.35 6.64 3.77
C THR A 72 -1.28 7.41 4.55
N ILE A 73 -1.29 8.74 4.47
CA ILE A 73 -0.35 9.59 5.23
C ILE A 73 -0.57 9.45 6.75
N ALA A 74 -1.82 9.46 7.20
CA ALA A 74 -2.15 9.32 8.62
C ALA A 74 -1.66 7.98 9.19
N ILE A 75 -1.86 6.90 8.44
CA ILE A 75 -1.41 5.56 8.84
C ILE A 75 0.11 5.48 8.83
N MET A 76 0.78 6.02 7.81
CA MET A 76 2.24 6.08 7.77
C MET A 76 2.82 6.88 8.95
N ALA A 77 2.22 8.02 9.29
CA ALA A 77 2.63 8.83 10.43
C ALA A 77 2.46 8.08 11.76
N LEU A 78 1.36 7.34 11.91
CA LEU A 78 1.15 6.48 13.09
C LEU A 78 2.23 5.40 13.21
N TYR A 79 2.53 4.69 12.12
CA TYR A 79 3.61 3.69 12.10
C TYR A 79 4.96 4.33 12.47
N LEU A 80 5.29 5.48 11.90
CA LEU A 80 6.54 6.17 12.20
C LEU A 80 6.62 6.57 13.67
N ALA A 81 5.53 7.11 14.24
CA ALA A 81 5.46 7.51 15.65
C ALA A 81 5.65 6.30 16.58
N LEU A 82 4.95 5.19 16.31
CA LEU A 82 5.05 3.97 17.11
C LEU A 82 6.46 3.36 17.06
N ASN A 83 7.04 3.22 15.86
CA ASN A 83 8.40 2.70 15.70
C ASN A 83 9.44 3.60 16.39
N SER A 84 9.28 4.92 16.30
CA SER A 84 10.18 5.88 16.96
C SER A 84 10.07 5.81 18.47
N MET A 85 8.85 5.71 19.02
CA MET A 85 8.62 5.54 20.44
C MET A 85 9.24 4.24 20.96
N TYR A 86 9.12 3.16 20.20
CA TYR A 86 9.73 1.88 20.53
C TYR A 86 11.27 1.95 20.52
N ALA A 87 11.86 2.58 19.49
CA ALA A 87 13.30 2.82 19.41
C ALA A 87 13.83 3.70 20.56
N LEU A 88 13.10 4.76 20.91
CA LEU A 88 13.40 5.63 22.05
C LEU A 88 13.34 4.86 23.38
N ASN A 89 12.34 4.01 23.57
CA ASN A 89 12.23 3.18 24.77
C ASN A 89 13.42 2.23 24.92
N GLY A 90 13.84 1.58 23.84
CA GLY A 90 15.04 0.73 23.81
C GLY A 90 16.32 1.51 24.16
N ALA A 91 16.49 2.69 23.56
CA ALA A 91 17.65 3.55 23.78
C ALA A 91 17.72 4.14 25.20
N LEU A 92 16.59 4.52 25.78
CA LEU A 92 16.50 5.10 27.13
C LEU A 92 16.49 4.05 28.25
N SER A 93 16.27 2.77 27.92
CA SER A 93 16.31 1.70 28.91
C SER A 93 17.73 1.57 29.50
N ASN A 94 17.83 1.40 30.81
CA ASN A 94 19.10 1.27 31.55
C ASN A 94 20.00 0.12 31.05
N TYR A 95 19.44 -0.81 30.28
CA TYR A 95 20.14 -1.96 29.71
C TYR A 95 20.43 -1.84 28.21
N SER A 96 20.14 -0.70 27.58
CA SER A 96 20.31 -0.43 26.15
C SER A 96 19.89 -1.62 25.29
N ARG A 97 18.57 -1.80 25.13
CA ARG A 97 18.01 -2.88 24.31
C ARG A 97 17.90 -2.44 22.85
N LEU A 98 18.31 -3.32 21.93
CA LEU A 98 18.01 -3.18 20.50
C LEU A 98 16.49 -3.29 20.26
N LEU A 99 16.00 -2.79 19.12
CA LEU A 99 14.59 -2.90 18.74
C LEU A 99 14.20 -4.37 18.62
N TYR A 100 15.05 -5.17 17.99
CA TYR A 100 14.83 -6.60 17.85
C TYR A 100 15.97 -7.35 18.49
N ASP A 101 15.64 -8.35 19.30
CA ASP A 101 16.59 -9.27 19.90
C ASP A 101 17.04 -10.26 18.82
N ILE A 102 17.93 -9.78 17.96
CA ILE A 102 18.46 -10.50 16.80
C ILE A 102 19.89 -10.92 17.11
N TRP A 103 20.20 -12.16 16.76
CA TRP A 103 21.58 -12.61 16.77
C TRP A 103 22.37 -11.86 15.70
N LEU A 104 23.36 -11.08 16.14
CA LEU A 104 24.31 -10.38 15.28
C LEU A 104 25.66 -11.10 15.37
N PRO A 105 26.40 -11.26 14.25
CA PRO A 105 27.69 -11.93 14.25
C PRO A 105 28.81 -11.13 14.96
N PHE A 106 28.48 -10.01 15.59
CA PHE A 106 29.40 -9.15 16.32
C PHE A 106 28.75 -8.62 17.61
N ASP A 107 29.55 -8.43 18.65
CA ASP A 107 29.10 -7.94 19.96
C ASP A 107 28.75 -6.44 19.90
N TRP A 108 27.47 -6.16 19.72
CA TRP A 108 26.93 -4.79 19.75
C TRP A 108 27.06 -4.12 21.13
N ARG A 109 27.28 -4.90 22.20
CA ARG A 109 27.49 -4.43 23.57
C ARG A 109 28.90 -3.92 23.83
N LEU A 110 29.84 -4.20 22.94
CA LEU A 110 31.26 -3.91 23.17
C LEU A 110 31.57 -2.40 23.12
N ASN A 111 30.78 -1.63 22.37
CA ASN A 111 30.98 -0.19 22.20
C ASN A 111 29.64 0.52 21.98
N ARG A 112 29.48 1.72 22.59
CA ARG A 112 28.31 2.58 22.39
C ARG A 112 28.11 2.97 20.93
N PHE A 113 29.19 3.16 20.17
CA PHE A 113 29.09 3.43 18.73
C PHE A 113 28.44 2.28 17.97
N LEU A 114 28.88 1.04 18.23
CA LEU A 114 28.30 -0.16 17.61
C LEU A 114 26.82 -0.33 17.99
N PHE A 115 26.45 -0.04 19.24
CA PHE A 115 25.04 -0.02 19.66
C PHE A 115 24.21 0.94 18.80
N TRP A 116 24.62 2.21 18.66
CA TRP A 116 23.88 3.20 17.87
C TRP A 116 23.81 2.84 16.39
N VAL A 117 24.88 2.28 15.81
CA VAL A 117 24.88 1.79 14.43
C VAL A 117 23.86 0.67 14.25
N CYS A 118 23.84 -0.32 15.14
CA CYS A 118 22.86 -1.42 15.10
C CYS A 118 21.43 -0.92 15.27
N LEU A 119 21.22 0.00 16.21
CA LEU A 119 19.91 0.59 16.48
C LEU A 119 19.37 1.33 15.25
N LEU A 120 20.19 2.18 14.64
CA LEU A 120 19.83 2.93 13.44
C LEU A 120 19.60 2.00 12.25
N MET A 121 20.40 0.95 12.09
CA MET A 121 20.23 -0.04 11.04
C MET A 121 18.89 -0.77 11.20
N GLN A 122 18.58 -1.30 12.39
CA GLN A 122 17.31 -1.96 12.67
C GLN A 122 16.11 -1.01 12.48
N TYR A 123 16.24 0.24 12.91
CA TYR A 123 15.20 1.25 12.72
C TYR A 123 14.96 1.55 11.24
N ALA A 124 16.03 1.69 10.43
CA ALA A 124 15.92 1.91 8.99
C ALA A 124 15.25 0.72 8.27
N PHE A 125 15.64 -0.52 8.62
CA PHE A 125 14.96 -1.71 8.11
C PHE A 125 13.47 -1.71 8.48
N GLN A 126 13.15 -1.40 9.72
CA GLN A 126 11.77 -1.41 10.18
C GLN A 126 10.89 -0.34 9.50
N ILE A 127 11.44 0.85 9.23
CA ILE A 127 10.77 1.88 8.42
C ILE A 127 10.50 1.34 7.01
N GLN A 128 11.50 0.70 6.38
CA GLN A 128 11.35 0.16 5.03
C GLN A 128 10.28 -0.93 4.97
N LEU A 129 10.24 -1.85 5.94
CA LEU A 129 9.19 -2.86 6.03
C LEU A 129 7.80 -2.22 6.23
N SER A 130 7.71 -1.19 7.07
CA SER A 130 6.45 -0.48 7.31
C SER A 130 5.95 0.22 6.04
N LEU A 131 6.85 0.86 5.28
CA LEU A 131 6.52 1.52 4.02
C LEU A 131 6.01 0.52 2.99
N GLN A 132 6.66 -0.64 2.86
CA GLN A 132 6.22 -1.71 1.95
C GLN A 132 4.85 -2.24 2.33
N ASN A 133 4.58 -2.45 3.63
CA ASN A 133 3.25 -2.89 4.09
C ASN A 133 2.15 -1.90 3.73
N VAL A 134 2.37 -0.63 4.04
CA VAL A 134 1.41 0.43 3.71
C VAL A 134 1.20 0.50 2.20
N ALA A 135 2.27 0.52 1.40
CA ALA A 135 2.13 0.53 -0.05
C ALA A 135 1.31 -0.66 -0.58
N ASN A 136 1.58 -1.86 -0.06
CA ASN A 136 0.92 -3.09 -0.51
C ASN A 136 -0.56 -3.14 -0.14
N ASP A 137 -0.92 -2.67 1.05
CA ASP A 137 -2.31 -2.68 1.53
C ASP A 137 -3.14 -1.57 0.84
N PHE A 138 -2.53 -0.40 0.57
CA PHE A 138 -3.24 0.75 0.01
C PHE A 138 -3.29 0.78 -1.52
N ILE A 139 -2.37 0.13 -2.23
CA ILE A 139 -2.39 0.16 -3.71
C ILE A 139 -3.72 -0.36 -4.25
N GLY A 140 -4.17 -1.54 -3.80
CA GLY A 140 -5.44 -2.11 -4.22
C GLY A 140 -6.64 -1.24 -3.81
N ALA A 141 -6.64 -0.74 -2.58
CA ALA A 141 -7.71 0.13 -2.09
C ALA A 141 -7.83 1.45 -2.87
N ILE A 142 -6.72 2.07 -3.24
CA ILE A 142 -6.68 3.30 -4.06
C ILE A 142 -7.25 3.01 -5.45
N TYR A 143 -6.79 1.94 -6.11
CA TYR A 143 -7.28 1.56 -7.44
C TYR A 143 -8.79 1.28 -7.42
N LEU A 144 -9.29 0.55 -6.43
CA LEU A 144 -10.71 0.28 -6.28
C LEU A 144 -11.51 1.56 -6.03
N SER A 145 -11.05 2.45 -5.15
CA SER A 145 -11.74 3.72 -4.87
C SER A 145 -11.81 4.63 -6.10
N VAL A 146 -10.71 4.74 -6.85
CA VAL A 146 -10.67 5.50 -8.10
C VAL A 146 -11.61 4.87 -9.14
N LEU A 147 -11.55 3.55 -9.33
CA LEU A 147 -12.43 2.82 -10.24
C LEU A 147 -13.92 2.99 -9.90
N SER A 148 -14.29 2.83 -8.62
CA SER A 148 -15.65 3.08 -8.14
C SER A 148 -16.11 4.50 -8.43
N THR A 149 -15.22 5.49 -8.24
CA THR A 149 -15.54 6.88 -8.54
C THR A 149 -15.80 7.10 -10.04
N HIS A 150 -15.01 6.47 -10.91
CA HIS A 150 -15.26 6.50 -12.35
C HIS A 150 -16.59 5.83 -12.73
N LEU A 151 -16.93 4.68 -12.12
CA LEU A 151 -18.20 4.01 -12.33
C LEU A 151 -19.38 4.89 -11.92
N GLU A 152 -19.29 5.57 -10.78
CA GLU A 152 -20.33 6.52 -10.35
C GLU A 152 -20.48 7.68 -11.33
N ILE A 153 -19.37 8.25 -11.84
CA ILE A 153 -19.41 9.32 -12.84
C ILE A 153 -20.07 8.83 -14.14
N ILE A 154 -19.80 7.60 -14.56
CA ILE A 154 -20.43 7.00 -15.74
C ILE A 154 -21.94 6.82 -15.50
N MET A 155 -22.34 6.32 -14.34
CA MET A 155 -23.75 6.15 -13.98
C MET A 155 -24.50 7.49 -13.92
N GLU A 156 -23.88 8.54 -13.38
CA GLU A 156 -24.45 9.89 -13.37
C GLU A 156 -24.73 10.39 -14.80
N ARG A 157 -23.77 10.21 -15.71
CA ARG A 157 -23.94 10.57 -17.13
C ARG A 157 -25.05 9.78 -17.81
N PHE A 158 -25.18 8.48 -17.49
CA PHE A 158 -26.28 7.67 -18.01
C PHE A 158 -27.65 8.14 -17.52
N ALA A 159 -27.75 8.56 -16.26
CA ALA A 159 -28.98 9.11 -15.70
C ALA A 159 -29.35 10.45 -16.36
N GLU A 160 -28.37 11.32 -16.63
CA GLU A 160 -28.57 12.58 -17.37
C GLU A 160 -29.03 12.33 -18.81
N LEU A 161 -28.40 11.37 -19.52
CA LEU A 161 -28.76 11.03 -20.91
C LEU A 161 -30.20 10.48 -21.04
N ARG A 162 -30.68 9.76 -20.02
CA ARG A 162 -32.04 9.22 -19.99
C ARG A 162 -33.10 10.32 -19.83
N TYR A 163 -32.72 11.49 -19.33
CA TYR A 163 -33.62 12.61 -19.08
C TYR A 163 -33.57 13.69 -20.17
N ASP A 164 -32.73 13.51 -21.20
CA ASP A 164 -32.55 14.47 -22.29
C ASP A 164 -33.50 14.12 -23.46
N PRO A 165 -34.59 14.89 -23.69
CA PRO A 165 -35.62 14.55 -24.66
C PRO A 165 -35.16 14.70 -26.13
N ASP A 166 -33.97 15.27 -26.38
CA ASP A 166 -33.41 15.53 -27.72
C ASP A 166 -32.46 14.45 -28.24
N VAL A 167 -32.14 13.42 -27.44
CA VAL A 167 -31.22 12.33 -27.84
C VAL A 167 -31.99 11.09 -28.26
N SER A 168 -31.77 10.64 -29.50
CA SER A 168 -32.41 9.42 -30.02
C SER A 168 -32.03 8.19 -29.19
N GLU A 169 -33.02 7.36 -28.85
CA GLU A 169 -32.88 6.11 -28.10
C GLU A 169 -31.79 5.18 -28.68
N ALA A 170 -31.56 5.24 -30.01
CA ALA A 170 -30.52 4.52 -30.72
C ALA A 170 -29.09 4.97 -30.38
N GLU A 171 -28.88 6.26 -30.09
CA GLU A 171 -27.57 6.84 -29.76
C GLU A 171 -27.19 6.57 -28.30
N THR A 172 -28.19 6.56 -27.41
CA THR A 172 -28.07 6.12 -26.01
C THR A 172 -27.76 4.63 -25.90
N MET A 173 -28.45 3.79 -26.70
CA MET A 173 -28.16 2.35 -26.79
C MET A 173 -26.75 2.07 -27.32
N LYS A 174 -26.26 2.87 -28.27
CA LYS A 174 -24.92 2.72 -28.83
C LYS A 174 -23.81 3.02 -27.80
N LYS A 175 -23.96 4.09 -27.02
CA LYS A 175 -23.02 4.43 -25.92
C LYS A 175 -23.06 3.42 -24.77
N PHE A 176 -24.22 2.80 -24.55
CA PHE A 176 -24.36 1.71 -23.58
C PHE A 176 -23.67 0.43 -24.03
N ILE A 177 -23.79 0.08 -25.31
CA ILE A 177 -23.06 -1.05 -25.91
C ILE A 177 -21.54 -0.79 -25.90
N GLU A 178 -21.07 0.44 -26.19
CA GLU A 178 -19.65 0.81 -26.04
C GLU A 178 -19.15 0.69 -24.60
N CYS A 179 -19.98 1.02 -23.60
CA CYS A 179 -19.60 0.88 -22.19
C CYS A 179 -19.56 -0.58 -21.71
N ILE A 180 -20.41 -1.44 -22.30
CA ILE A 180 -20.39 -2.90 -22.07
C ILE A 180 -19.21 -3.55 -22.80
N ASP A 181 -18.87 -3.09 -24.01
CA ASP A 181 -17.69 -3.55 -24.75
C ASP A 181 -16.39 -3.09 -24.07
N ASP A 182 -16.34 -1.88 -23.52
CA ASP A 182 -15.22 -1.41 -22.68
C ASP A 182 -15.07 -2.30 -21.43
N HIS A 183 -16.17 -2.74 -20.80
CA HIS A 183 -16.12 -3.70 -19.68
C HIS A 183 -15.74 -5.12 -20.13
N ARG A 184 -16.08 -5.51 -21.36
CA ARG A 184 -15.69 -6.80 -21.94
C ARG A 184 -14.19 -6.84 -22.25
N ILE A 185 -13.61 -5.73 -22.72
CA ILE A 185 -12.17 -5.55 -22.93
C ILE A 185 -11.39 -5.57 -21.60
N VAL A 186 -12.02 -5.19 -20.49
CA VAL A 186 -11.41 -5.26 -19.14
C VAL A 186 -11.41 -6.69 -18.57
N MET A 187 -12.24 -7.60 -19.11
CA MET A 187 -12.38 -8.98 -18.64
C MET A 187 -11.66 -10.04 -19.49
N GLU A 188 -11.23 -9.70 -20.72
CA GLU A 188 -10.31 -10.51 -21.54
C GLU A 188 -8.84 -10.17 -21.25
#